data_AF-F9NUK4-F1
#
_entry.id   AF-F9NUK4-F1
#
_cell.length_a   1.000
_cell.length_b   1.000
_cell.length_c   1.000
_cell.angle_alpha   90.00
_cell.angle_beta   90.00
_cell.angle_gamma   90.00
#
_symmetry.space_group_name_H-M   'P 1'
#
loop_
_entity.id
_entity.type
_entity.pdbx_description
1 polymer ?
#
loop_
_entity_poly.entity_id
_entity_poly.type
_entity_poly.pdbx_seq_one_letter_code
_entity_poly.pdbx_strand_id
1 'polypeptide(L)'
;MSASPRRAIRALAIALVALLPLGACSHDNGNPDASPSDIRSATKSTSVAADNVSGASMTSTSFQKPSDISIKVPTVTTARNLSQAIEVVGERALRGAAWDSATKVTMTGHFTSSTTDLLGVELQTDVAKGKKSSTSTTTLWYDATMEQTLSASALISWPGWPKFSQEVVKSAHADGLNGKKAEAALQQPQAPYGTGPALSFDSQGDLLVRFPAGAIDSVQRTVLIDSKVVSPMLSGLGQKALGASLHPTPFTGTPTANTTWFTKLKTSPKPADSPNTKPLPGDPATKTSGTPVHPSTAIGIDCIVEHCVALTYDDGPADTTAKVIDGFTDAKAAATFFQLGTNVNNHPDTSTLLAGSGFEVGSHTASNQTLTKLGPRGRATEITDAVNALSKLTGRPTMLFRPPYGAHNERIDAMMAKQNLAMINWAADSNDWQNRDPGKITKAVTQYAATYTQPIVVLHDTYQATADATSGLIEALRHKGMTLVTVSELTVNTGGLEAGKVYCRGTAVNQSGFGCHS
;
A
#
# COMPACT_ATOMS: atom_id res chain seq x y z
N MET A 1 -79.88 -56.70 -17.52
CA MET A 1 -79.23 -58.01 -17.33
C MET A 1 -77.72 -57.80 -17.36
N SER A 2 -77.02 -58.25 -16.31
CA SER A 2 -75.56 -58.40 -16.12
C SER A 2 -74.67 -57.14 -16.27
N ALA A 3 -74.18 -56.48 -15.20
CA ALA A 3 -73.12 -56.88 -14.23
C ALA A 3 -71.73 -56.98 -14.90
N SER A 4 -70.57 -56.49 -14.41
CA SER A 4 -70.06 -55.98 -13.13
C SER A 4 -68.60 -55.44 -13.41
N PRO A 5 -67.63 -55.28 -12.47
CA PRO A 5 -67.34 -54.04 -11.74
C PRO A 5 -65.87 -53.54 -11.78
N ARG A 6 -65.67 -52.34 -11.19
CA ARG A 6 -64.53 -51.76 -10.43
C ARG A 6 -63.13 -52.39 -10.56
N ARG A 7 -62.12 -51.55 -10.82
CA ARG A 7 -60.72 -51.78 -10.40
C ARG A 7 -60.07 -50.59 -9.72
N ALA A 8 -59.20 -50.97 -8.79
CA ALA A 8 -58.55 -50.22 -7.74
C ALA A 8 -57.40 -49.30 -8.20
N ILE A 9 -57.13 -48.35 -7.31
CA ILE A 9 -55.97 -47.46 -7.25
C ILE A 9 -54.67 -48.27 -7.15
N ARG A 10 -53.65 -47.92 -7.95
CA ARG A 10 -52.24 -48.20 -7.67
C ARG A 10 -51.38 -46.98 -7.99
N ALA A 11 -50.48 -46.71 -7.05
CA ALA A 11 -49.54 -45.60 -7.00
C ALA A 11 -48.58 -45.59 -8.21
N LEU A 12 -48.30 -44.39 -8.73
CA LEU A 12 -47.29 -44.15 -9.75
C LEU A 12 -46.03 -43.59 -9.06
N ALA A 13 -44.94 -44.36 -9.09
CA ALA A 13 -43.62 -43.89 -8.71
C ALA A 13 -43.03 -43.04 -9.84
N ILE A 14 -42.67 -41.80 -9.54
CA ILE A 14 -42.01 -40.88 -10.48
C ILE A 14 -40.49 -41.09 -10.34
N ALA A 15 -39.86 -41.58 -11.41
CA ALA A 15 -38.41 -41.54 -11.56
C ALA A 15 -38.02 -40.20 -12.22
N LEU A 16 -37.29 -39.36 -11.49
CA LEU A 16 -36.66 -38.16 -12.01
C LEU A 16 -35.46 -38.55 -12.89
N VAL A 17 -35.53 -38.26 -14.19
CA VAL A 17 -34.36 -38.25 -15.07
C VAL A 17 -33.88 -36.80 -15.18
N ALA A 18 -32.67 -36.56 -14.69
CA ALA A 18 -31.99 -35.27 -14.76
C ALA A 18 -31.57 -34.98 -16.22
N LEU A 19 -32.12 -33.92 -16.81
CA LEU A 19 -31.65 -33.32 -18.05
C LEU A 19 -30.62 -32.23 -17.71
N LEU A 20 -29.35 -32.52 -18.00
CA LEU A 20 -28.25 -31.56 -18.01
C LEU A 20 -28.44 -30.57 -19.17
N PRO A 21 -28.44 -29.24 -18.97
CA PRO A 21 -28.34 -28.29 -20.07
C PRO A 21 -26.88 -28.19 -20.52
N LEU A 22 -26.64 -28.53 -21.78
CA LEU A 22 -25.42 -28.18 -22.51
C LEU A 22 -25.29 -26.65 -22.55
N GLY A 23 -24.24 -26.12 -21.91
CA GLY A 23 -23.89 -24.70 -21.97
C GLY A 23 -23.50 -24.32 -23.39
N ALA A 24 -24.31 -23.47 -24.02
CA ALA A 24 -23.98 -22.83 -25.29
C ALA A 24 -22.86 -21.80 -25.07
N CYS A 25 -21.85 -21.82 -25.94
CA CYS A 25 -20.81 -20.81 -26.03
C CYS A 25 -21.44 -19.43 -26.25
N SER A 26 -21.22 -18.51 -25.31
CA SER A 26 -21.53 -17.09 -25.51
C SER A 26 -20.48 -16.50 -26.44
N HIS A 27 -20.86 -16.19 -27.68
CA HIS A 27 -20.09 -15.28 -28.52
C HIS A 27 -20.19 -13.87 -27.91
N ASP A 28 -19.04 -13.34 -27.53
CA ASP A 28 -18.88 -11.98 -27.03
C ASP A 28 -19.14 -11.00 -28.20
N ASN A 29 -20.33 -10.40 -28.23
CA ASN A 29 -20.67 -9.37 -29.21
C ASN A 29 -20.03 -8.05 -28.76
N GLY A 30 -18.75 -7.86 -29.07
CA GLY A 30 -18.05 -6.60 -28.85
C GLY A 30 -18.74 -5.43 -29.56
N ASN A 31 -18.69 -4.25 -28.95
CA ASN A 31 -19.22 -3.02 -29.53
C ASN A 31 -18.48 -2.70 -30.86
N PRO A 32 -19.16 -2.67 -32.01
CA PRO A 32 -18.52 -2.45 -33.31
C PRO A 32 -17.88 -1.06 -33.47
N ASP A 33 -18.21 -0.10 -32.59
CA ASP A 33 -17.64 1.25 -32.57
C ASP A 33 -16.48 1.42 -31.56
N ALA A 34 -16.07 0.36 -30.87
CA ALA A 34 -14.98 0.43 -29.88
C ALA A 34 -13.63 0.68 -30.58
N SER A 35 -12.90 1.71 -30.13
CA SER A 35 -11.52 1.90 -30.61
C SER A 35 -10.62 0.74 -30.17
N PRO A 36 -9.49 0.47 -30.86
CA PRO A 36 -8.52 -0.51 -30.40
C PRO A 36 -8.09 -0.31 -28.94
N SER A 37 -8.01 0.95 -28.50
CA SER A 37 -7.73 1.32 -27.11
C SER A 37 -8.83 0.90 -26.13
N ASP A 38 -10.11 0.94 -26.55
CA ASP A 38 -11.24 0.52 -25.71
C ASP A 38 -11.28 -0.99 -25.55
N ILE A 39 -10.99 -1.74 -26.63
CA ILE A 39 -10.90 -3.20 -26.61
C ILE A 39 -9.77 -3.66 -25.68
N ARG A 40 -8.58 -3.05 -25.80
CA ARG A 40 -7.42 -3.38 -24.95
C ARG A 40 -7.58 -2.95 -23.50
N SER A 41 -8.41 -1.95 -23.24
CA SER A 41 -8.76 -1.54 -21.87
C SER A 41 -9.57 -2.61 -21.13
N ALA A 42 -10.20 -3.56 -21.85
CA ALA A 42 -10.86 -4.72 -21.26
C ALA A 42 -9.91 -5.89 -20.94
N THR A 43 -8.65 -5.85 -21.40
CA THR A 43 -7.67 -6.91 -21.13
C THR A 43 -7.34 -6.98 -19.65
N LYS A 44 -7.46 -8.18 -19.08
CA LYS A 44 -7.24 -8.46 -17.65
C LYS A 44 -5.85 -9.00 -17.42
N SER A 45 -5.28 -8.64 -16.29
CA SER A 45 -4.08 -9.28 -15.76
C SER A 45 -4.38 -10.77 -15.51
N THR A 46 -3.33 -11.60 -15.46
CA THR A 46 -3.46 -12.93 -14.85
C THR A 46 -4.10 -12.79 -13.47
N SER A 47 -4.92 -13.76 -13.06
CA SER A 47 -5.53 -13.79 -11.74
C SER A 47 -5.09 -15.05 -10.99
N VAL A 48 -4.66 -14.87 -9.74
CA VAL A 48 -4.30 -15.95 -8.83
C VAL A 48 -5.34 -16.03 -7.71
N ALA A 49 -5.82 -17.24 -7.43
CA ALA A 49 -6.75 -17.48 -6.33
C ALA A 49 -6.04 -17.28 -4.98
N ALA A 50 -6.74 -16.66 -4.01
CA ALA A 50 -6.19 -16.41 -2.68
C ALA A 50 -5.74 -17.70 -1.96
N ASP A 51 -6.40 -18.83 -2.24
CA ASP A 51 -6.04 -20.14 -1.68
C ASP A 51 -4.64 -20.63 -2.11
N ASN A 52 -4.08 -20.07 -3.19
CA ASN A 52 -2.71 -20.35 -3.63
C ASN A 52 -1.67 -19.47 -2.93
N VAL A 53 -2.07 -18.59 -2.01
CA VAL A 53 -1.18 -17.64 -1.33
C VAL A 53 -1.21 -17.92 0.18
N SER A 54 -0.13 -18.49 0.69
CA SER A 54 -0.02 -18.84 2.12
C SER A 54 -0.15 -17.60 2.99
N GLY A 55 -1.07 -17.63 3.95
CA GLY A 55 -1.31 -16.50 4.86
C GLY A 55 -2.10 -15.35 4.24
N ALA A 56 -2.67 -15.54 3.04
CA ALA A 56 -3.57 -14.56 2.45
C ALA A 56 -4.94 -14.55 3.12
N SER A 57 -5.49 -13.36 3.26
CA SER A 57 -6.87 -13.08 3.62
C SER A 57 -7.33 -11.82 2.90
N MET A 58 -8.63 -11.54 2.92
CA MET A 58 -9.18 -10.28 2.39
C MET A 58 -9.63 -9.40 3.55
N THR A 59 -9.15 -8.17 3.57
CA THR A 59 -9.62 -7.14 4.49
C THR A 59 -10.72 -6.32 3.81
N SER A 60 -11.73 -5.89 4.56
CA SER A 60 -12.83 -5.07 4.05
C SER A 60 -13.10 -3.89 4.98
N THR A 61 -12.92 -2.69 4.45
CA THR A 61 -13.13 -1.43 5.17
C THR A 61 -14.28 -0.69 4.54
N SER A 62 -15.19 -0.16 5.36
CA SER A 62 -16.24 0.74 4.89
C SER A 62 -16.48 1.88 5.86
N PHE A 63 -16.63 3.09 5.30
CA PHE A 63 -16.96 4.30 6.03
C PHE A 63 -18.02 5.09 5.27
N GLN A 64 -18.79 5.91 5.99
CA GLN A 64 -19.72 6.87 5.39
C GLN A 64 -19.17 8.30 5.42
N LYS A 65 -18.10 8.54 6.19
CA LYS A 65 -17.40 9.82 6.31
C LYS A 65 -15.88 9.58 6.23
N PRO A 66 -15.10 10.49 5.64
CA PRO A 66 -15.52 11.76 5.00
C PRO A 66 -16.26 11.57 3.67
N SER A 67 -16.20 10.36 3.10
CA SER A 67 -16.89 9.96 1.87
C SER A 67 -17.49 8.56 2.01
N ASP A 68 -18.31 8.14 1.05
CA ASP A 68 -18.73 6.73 0.93
C ASP A 68 -17.51 5.88 0.53
N ILE A 69 -16.94 5.15 1.47
CA ILE A 69 -15.70 4.35 1.29
C ILE A 69 -16.05 2.87 1.30
N SER A 70 -15.53 2.14 0.33
CA SER A 70 -15.60 0.68 0.25
C SER A 70 -14.28 0.12 -0.28
N ILE A 71 -13.47 -0.48 0.60
CA ILE A 71 -12.16 -1.03 0.27
C ILE A 71 -12.21 -2.53 0.53
N LYS A 72 -11.76 -3.32 -0.44
CA LYS A 72 -11.57 -4.77 -0.30
C LYS A 72 -10.25 -5.20 -0.92
N VAL A 73 -9.23 -5.41 -0.09
CA VAL A 73 -7.85 -5.65 -0.53
C VAL A 73 -7.24 -6.85 0.19
N PRO A 74 -6.25 -7.54 -0.42
CA PRO A 74 -5.60 -8.66 0.23
C PRO A 74 -4.69 -8.20 1.37
N THR A 75 -4.52 -9.08 2.35
CA THR A 75 -3.49 -9.01 3.39
C THR A 75 -2.78 -10.35 3.43
N VAL A 76 -1.45 -10.35 3.60
CA VAL A 76 -0.62 -11.56 3.52
C VAL A 76 0.32 -11.62 4.72
N THR A 77 0.01 -12.48 5.69
CA THR A 77 0.76 -12.55 6.95
C THR A 77 2.20 -13.07 6.79
N THR A 78 2.44 -13.88 5.78
CA THR A 78 3.78 -14.38 5.39
C THR A 78 4.60 -13.35 4.60
N ALA A 79 3.99 -12.23 4.20
CA ALA A 79 4.61 -11.12 3.47
C ALA A 79 4.20 -9.79 4.10
N ARG A 80 4.67 -9.55 5.34
CA ARG A 80 4.27 -8.36 6.12
C ARG A 80 4.58 -7.04 5.40
N ASN A 81 5.73 -6.93 4.74
CA ASN A 81 6.08 -5.75 3.95
C ASN A 81 5.07 -5.49 2.80
N LEU A 82 4.58 -6.55 2.13
CA LEU A 82 3.53 -6.42 1.12
C LEU A 82 2.21 -5.92 1.72
N SER A 83 1.82 -6.45 2.87
CA SER A 83 0.63 -5.95 3.57
C SER A 83 0.77 -4.47 3.96
N GLN A 84 1.94 -4.07 4.45
CA GLN A 84 2.25 -2.66 4.74
C GLN A 84 2.20 -1.80 3.46
N ALA A 85 2.72 -2.28 2.33
CA ALA A 85 2.68 -1.56 1.06
C ALA A 85 1.26 -1.38 0.52
N ILE A 86 0.38 -2.39 0.68
CA ILE A 86 -1.04 -2.30 0.32
C ILE A 86 -1.73 -1.22 1.16
N GLU A 87 -1.49 -1.18 2.47
CA GLU A 87 -2.02 -0.13 3.35
C GLU A 87 -1.49 1.26 2.99
N VAL A 88 -0.19 1.40 2.70
CA VAL A 88 0.41 2.68 2.26
C VAL A 88 -0.26 3.21 1.01
N VAL A 89 -0.49 2.36 -0.01
CA VAL A 89 -1.19 2.75 -1.23
C VAL A 89 -2.65 3.09 -0.95
N GLY A 90 -3.33 2.30 -0.13
CA GLY A 90 -4.70 2.52 0.30
C GLY A 90 -4.90 3.87 0.99
N GLU A 91 -4.07 4.16 1.98
CA GLU A 91 -4.06 5.42 2.73
C GLU A 91 -3.74 6.62 1.84
N ARG A 92 -2.76 6.49 0.94
CA ARG A 92 -2.44 7.57 0.00
C ARG A 92 -3.61 7.88 -0.93
N ALA A 93 -4.31 6.87 -1.42
CA ALA A 93 -5.49 7.04 -2.26
C ALA A 93 -6.62 7.73 -1.49
N LEU A 94 -6.88 7.31 -0.23
CA LEU A 94 -7.84 7.96 0.65
C LEU A 94 -7.48 9.42 0.95
N ARG A 95 -6.20 9.73 1.25
CA ARG A 95 -5.75 11.13 1.44
C ARG A 95 -5.99 11.97 0.20
N GLY A 96 -5.63 11.46 -0.97
CA GLY A 96 -5.84 12.17 -2.23
C GLY A 96 -7.32 12.48 -2.47
N ALA A 97 -8.17 11.48 -2.26
CA ALA A 97 -9.62 11.64 -2.37
C ALA A 97 -10.17 12.64 -1.35
N ALA A 98 -9.69 12.63 -0.11
CA ALA A 98 -10.07 13.59 0.92
C ALA A 98 -9.65 15.03 0.56
N TRP A 99 -8.41 15.24 0.11
CA TRP A 99 -7.92 16.55 -0.35
C TRP A 99 -8.73 17.10 -1.52
N ASP A 100 -9.24 16.23 -2.38
CA ASP A 100 -10.07 16.60 -3.51
C ASP A 100 -11.57 16.65 -3.18
N SER A 101 -11.94 16.41 -1.92
CA SER A 101 -13.32 16.36 -1.44
C SER A 101 -14.18 15.40 -2.26
N ALA A 102 -13.66 14.19 -2.51
CA ALA A 102 -14.38 13.12 -3.16
C ALA A 102 -15.63 12.74 -2.37
N THR A 103 -16.69 12.36 -3.08
CA THR A 103 -17.95 11.89 -2.49
C THR A 103 -17.96 10.37 -2.30
N LYS A 104 -17.13 9.63 -3.05
CA LYS A 104 -17.04 8.17 -2.96
C LYS A 104 -15.64 7.68 -3.33
N VAL A 105 -15.16 6.65 -2.63
CA VAL A 105 -13.94 5.93 -2.94
C VAL A 105 -14.21 4.43 -2.87
N THR A 106 -13.94 3.72 -3.96
CA THR A 106 -13.94 2.25 -3.98
C THR A 106 -12.52 1.78 -4.27
N MET A 107 -12.04 0.76 -3.56
CA MET A 107 -10.78 0.11 -3.89
C MET A 107 -10.94 -1.40 -3.84
N THR A 108 -10.44 -2.10 -4.86
CA THR A 108 -10.41 -3.55 -4.90
C THR A 108 -9.03 -4.06 -5.23
N GLY A 109 -8.57 -5.09 -4.51
CA GLY A 109 -7.29 -5.73 -4.74
C GLY A 109 -7.41 -7.20 -5.11
N HIS A 110 -6.52 -7.69 -5.95
CA HIS A 110 -6.38 -9.12 -6.26
C HIS A 110 -4.93 -9.50 -6.57
N PHE A 111 -4.61 -10.79 -6.48
CA PHE A 111 -3.29 -11.32 -6.85
C PHE A 111 -3.20 -11.52 -8.35
N THR A 112 -2.13 -11.02 -8.97
CA THR A 112 -1.92 -11.12 -10.42
C THR A 112 -0.96 -12.22 -10.83
N SER A 113 -0.07 -12.61 -9.92
CA SER A 113 0.97 -13.60 -10.20
C SER A 113 1.49 -14.18 -8.89
N SER A 114 1.91 -15.44 -8.93
CA SER A 114 2.50 -16.09 -7.76
C SER A 114 3.56 -17.11 -8.16
N THR A 115 4.67 -17.10 -7.43
CA THR A 115 5.57 -18.26 -7.28
C THR A 115 5.78 -18.50 -5.79
N THR A 116 6.61 -19.48 -5.41
CA THR A 116 6.98 -19.73 -4.02
C THR A 116 7.49 -18.47 -3.29
N ASP A 117 8.19 -17.58 -4.01
CA ASP A 117 8.90 -16.41 -3.49
C ASP A 117 8.59 -15.08 -4.19
N LEU A 118 7.62 -15.02 -5.11
CA LEU A 118 7.15 -13.77 -5.73
C LEU A 118 5.64 -13.66 -5.66
N LEU A 119 5.14 -12.47 -5.36
CA LEU A 119 3.73 -12.11 -5.51
C LEU A 119 3.57 -10.81 -6.29
N GLY A 120 2.61 -10.81 -7.20
CA GLY A 120 2.07 -9.59 -7.81
C GLY A 120 0.69 -9.30 -7.23
N VAL A 121 0.44 -8.05 -6.87
CA VAL A 121 -0.87 -7.56 -6.41
C VAL A 121 -1.25 -6.37 -7.26
N GLU A 122 -2.50 -6.35 -7.72
CA GLU A 122 -3.09 -5.22 -8.41
C GLU A 122 -4.20 -4.62 -7.57
N LEU A 123 -4.13 -3.30 -7.38
CA LEU A 123 -5.11 -2.49 -6.65
C LEU A 123 -5.77 -1.53 -7.66
N GLN A 124 -7.07 -1.68 -7.87
CA GLN A 124 -7.87 -0.72 -8.64
C GLN A 124 -8.58 0.22 -7.67
N THR A 125 -8.45 1.52 -7.91
CA THR A 125 -9.11 2.58 -7.14
C THR A 125 -10.01 3.39 -8.03
N ASP A 126 -11.26 3.56 -7.62
CA ASP A 126 -12.26 4.43 -8.25
C ASP A 126 -12.62 5.55 -7.28
N VAL A 127 -12.40 6.80 -7.70
CA VAL A 127 -12.72 8.00 -6.91
C VAL A 127 -13.79 8.79 -7.66
N ALA A 128 -14.87 9.15 -6.98
CA ALA A 128 -15.93 9.98 -7.54
C ALA A 128 -16.06 11.30 -6.80
N LYS A 129 -16.24 12.39 -7.56
CA LYS A 129 -16.57 13.73 -7.07
C LYS A 129 -17.81 14.23 -7.82
N GLY A 130 -18.98 14.10 -7.18
CA GLY A 130 -20.25 14.38 -7.83
C GLY A 130 -20.49 13.43 -9.01
N LYS A 131 -20.67 13.96 -10.22
CA LYS A 131 -20.89 13.17 -11.45
C LYS A 131 -19.61 12.71 -12.15
N LYS A 132 -18.43 13.17 -11.70
CA LYS A 132 -17.14 12.80 -12.28
C LYS A 132 -16.56 11.63 -11.51
N SER A 133 -16.01 10.65 -12.23
CA SER A 133 -15.25 9.53 -11.66
C SER A 133 -13.91 9.41 -12.35
N SER A 134 -12.90 8.97 -11.60
CA SER A 134 -11.58 8.67 -12.10
C SER A 134 -11.14 7.31 -11.57
N THR A 135 -10.54 6.52 -12.45
CA THR A 135 -10.01 5.19 -12.12
C THR A 135 -8.49 5.22 -12.21
N SER A 136 -7.82 4.57 -11.27
CA SER A 136 -6.39 4.32 -11.32
C SER A 136 -6.09 2.90 -10.85
N THR A 137 -5.20 2.22 -11.55
CA THR A 137 -4.62 0.95 -11.14
C THR A 137 -3.22 1.15 -10.58
N THR A 138 -2.87 0.43 -9.51
CA THR A 138 -1.52 0.35 -8.92
C THR A 138 -1.10 -1.11 -8.85
N THR A 139 0.14 -1.43 -9.18
CA THR A 139 0.69 -2.78 -9.05
C THR A 139 1.85 -2.81 -8.06
N LEU A 140 1.86 -3.84 -7.22
CA LEU A 140 2.86 -4.09 -6.20
C LEU A 140 3.52 -5.45 -6.45
N TRP A 141 4.84 -5.48 -6.37
CA TRP A 141 5.64 -6.67 -6.66
C TRP A 141 6.50 -7.03 -5.46
N TYR A 142 6.11 -8.08 -4.73
CA TYR A 142 6.82 -8.57 -3.56
C TYR A 142 7.81 -9.67 -3.95
N ASP A 143 9.08 -9.50 -3.57
CA ASP A 143 10.12 -10.53 -3.68
C ASP A 143 10.49 -11.01 -2.27
N ALA A 144 10.13 -12.25 -1.93
CA ALA A 144 10.39 -12.85 -0.64
C ALA A 144 11.89 -13.05 -0.37
N THR A 145 12.73 -13.12 -1.39
CA THR A 145 14.19 -13.22 -1.22
C THR A 145 14.81 -11.92 -0.71
N MET A 146 14.13 -10.80 -0.95
CA MET A 146 14.51 -9.46 -0.49
C MET A 146 13.66 -8.98 0.70
N GLU A 147 12.57 -9.69 1.01
CA GLU A 147 11.53 -9.25 1.94
C GLU A 147 10.98 -7.84 1.63
N GLN A 148 10.95 -7.49 0.33
CA GLN A 148 10.69 -6.14 -0.15
C GLN A 148 9.61 -6.11 -1.22
N THR A 149 8.74 -5.10 -1.13
CA THR A 149 7.74 -4.77 -2.15
C THR A 149 8.24 -3.61 -3.02
N LEU A 150 8.08 -3.75 -4.32
CA LEU A 150 8.57 -2.81 -5.33
C LEU A 150 7.42 -2.33 -6.22
N SER A 151 7.61 -1.13 -6.78
CA SER A 151 6.64 -0.50 -7.67
C SER A 151 6.65 -1.13 -9.07
N ALA A 152 5.69 -0.74 -9.91
CA ALA A 152 5.60 -1.19 -11.29
C ALA A 152 6.89 -0.99 -12.10
N SER A 153 7.62 0.12 -11.89
CA SER A 153 8.84 0.42 -12.67
C SER A 153 9.95 -0.62 -12.46
N ALA A 154 9.91 -1.36 -11.36
CA ALA A 154 10.87 -2.42 -11.06
C ALA A 154 10.83 -3.58 -12.05
N LEU A 155 9.74 -3.77 -12.81
CA LEU A 155 9.65 -4.82 -13.83
C LEU A 155 10.54 -4.57 -15.03
N ILE A 156 10.87 -3.32 -15.33
CA ILE A 156 11.68 -2.95 -16.48
C ILE A 156 13.08 -2.57 -16.00
N SER A 157 14.10 -3.15 -16.63
CA SER A 157 15.49 -2.83 -16.30
C SER A 157 15.82 -1.37 -16.65
N TRP A 158 16.75 -0.76 -15.90
CA TRP A 158 17.17 0.61 -16.16
C TRP A 158 17.72 0.79 -17.60
N PRO A 159 18.59 -0.10 -18.14
CA PRO A 159 19.00 -0.04 -19.56
C PRO A 159 17.87 -0.32 -20.56
N GLY A 160 16.86 -1.08 -20.15
CA GLY A 160 15.70 -1.41 -20.98
C GLY A 160 14.70 -0.26 -21.08
N TRP A 161 14.67 0.65 -20.10
CA TRP A 161 13.66 1.70 -19.98
C TRP A 161 13.51 2.59 -21.20
N PRO A 162 14.59 3.09 -21.85
CA PRO A 162 14.43 3.95 -23.02
C PRO A 162 13.75 3.23 -24.18
N LYS A 163 14.09 1.95 -24.42
CA LYS A 163 13.47 1.13 -25.45
C LYS A 163 12.03 0.76 -25.11
N PHE A 164 11.78 0.45 -23.84
CA PHE A 164 10.43 0.19 -23.33
C PHE A 164 9.53 1.41 -23.54
N SER A 165 10.00 2.59 -23.15
CA SER A 165 9.26 3.85 -23.33
C SER A 165 8.95 4.13 -24.79
N GLN A 166 9.91 3.92 -25.70
CA GLN A 166 9.69 4.03 -27.15
C GLN A 166 8.62 3.07 -27.65
N GLU A 167 8.63 1.81 -27.20
CA GLU A 167 7.63 0.83 -27.62
C GLU A 167 6.24 1.17 -27.05
N VAL A 168 6.15 1.66 -25.81
CA VAL A 168 4.88 2.14 -25.25
C VAL A 168 4.33 3.31 -26.05
N VAL A 169 5.17 4.29 -26.42
CA VAL A 169 4.77 5.43 -27.25
C VAL A 169 4.29 4.98 -28.63
N LYS A 170 5.02 4.05 -29.26
CA LYS A 170 4.65 3.47 -30.55
C LYS A 170 3.31 2.74 -30.48
N SER A 171 3.11 1.88 -29.47
CA SER A 171 1.85 1.16 -29.27
C SER A 171 0.70 2.10 -28.92
N ALA A 172 0.94 3.12 -28.10
CA ALA A 172 -0.05 4.16 -27.80
C ALA A 172 -0.49 4.89 -29.08
N HIS A 173 0.44 5.26 -29.97
CA HIS A 173 0.10 5.87 -31.25
C HIS A 173 -0.71 4.93 -32.15
N ALA A 174 -0.36 3.64 -32.20
CA ALA A 174 -1.12 2.64 -32.94
C ALA A 174 -2.56 2.49 -32.41
N ASP A 175 -2.74 2.69 -31.11
CA ASP A 175 -4.04 2.66 -30.43
C ASP A 175 -4.79 4.02 -30.51
N GLY A 176 -4.25 5.01 -31.23
CA GLY A 176 -4.86 6.35 -31.38
C GLY A 176 -4.70 7.27 -30.18
N LEU A 177 -3.84 6.91 -29.22
CA LEU A 177 -3.59 7.67 -28.00
C LEU A 177 -2.48 8.72 -28.19
N ASN A 178 -2.43 9.69 -27.28
CA ASN A 178 -1.39 10.72 -27.29
C ASN A 178 -0.07 10.16 -26.73
N GLY A 179 0.83 9.73 -27.62
CA GLY A 179 2.13 9.18 -27.25
C GLY A 179 3.01 10.11 -26.41
N LYS A 180 2.97 11.44 -26.62
CA LYS A 180 3.74 12.39 -25.80
C LYS A 180 3.26 12.41 -24.34
N LYS A 181 1.95 12.30 -24.11
CA LYS A 181 1.40 12.20 -22.76
C LYS A 181 1.72 10.85 -22.11
N ALA A 182 1.67 9.76 -22.89
CA ALA A 182 2.10 8.44 -22.41
C ALA A 182 3.59 8.45 -21.98
N GLU A 183 4.45 9.06 -22.78
CA GLU A 183 5.88 9.23 -22.46
C GLU A 183 6.09 10.08 -21.20
N ALA A 184 5.38 11.21 -21.08
CA ALA A 184 5.46 12.06 -19.89
C ALA A 184 4.99 11.30 -18.63
N ALA A 185 3.92 10.53 -18.74
CA ALA A 185 3.40 9.72 -17.64
C ALA A 185 4.39 8.62 -17.21
N LEU A 186 5.08 7.97 -18.16
CA LEU A 186 6.12 6.99 -17.85
C LEU A 186 7.28 7.55 -17.03
N GLN A 187 7.52 8.86 -17.03
CA GLN A 187 8.58 9.48 -16.25
C GLN A 187 8.15 9.86 -14.83
N GLN A 188 6.89 9.59 -14.46
CA GLN A 188 6.33 9.89 -13.15
C GLN A 188 6.28 8.65 -12.26
N PRO A 189 6.30 8.82 -10.93
CA PRO A 189 5.94 7.74 -10.01
C PRO A 189 4.57 7.16 -10.37
N GLN A 190 4.38 5.87 -10.11
CA GLN A 190 3.09 5.22 -10.33
C GLN A 190 1.96 5.89 -9.53
N ALA A 191 0.73 5.77 -10.00
CA ALA A 191 -0.44 6.07 -9.18
C ALA A 191 -0.38 5.31 -7.83
N PRO A 192 -0.96 5.85 -6.73
CA PRO A 192 -1.63 7.16 -6.61
C PRO A 192 -0.67 8.34 -6.31
N TYR A 193 0.65 8.15 -6.39
CA TYR A 193 1.63 9.20 -6.09
C TYR A 193 1.94 10.09 -7.30
N GLY A 194 1.82 9.56 -8.51
CA GLY A 194 1.94 10.30 -9.76
C GLY A 194 1.02 9.74 -10.85
N THR A 195 1.38 10.01 -12.11
CA THR A 195 0.63 9.54 -13.29
C THR A 195 1.26 8.32 -13.95
N GLY A 196 2.31 7.74 -13.36
CA GLY A 196 2.97 6.56 -13.87
C GLY A 196 2.03 5.35 -13.94
N PRO A 197 2.19 4.48 -14.94
CA PRO A 197 1.29 3.36 -15.12
C PRO A 197 1.56 2.22 -14.14
N ALA A 198 0.52 1.46 -13.84
CA ALA A 198 0.67 0.11 -13.33
C ALA A 198 1.15 -0.83 -14.45
N LEU A 199 2.01 -1.79 -14.09
CA LEU A 199 2.58 -2.77 -15.02
C LEU A 199 2.24 -4.18 -14.52
N SER A 200 1.61 -4.99 -15.37
CA SER A 200 1.23 -6.37 -15.09
C SER A 200 1.24 -7.20 -16.37
N PHE A 201 1.19 -8.53 -16.26
CA PHE A 201 1.09 -9.41 -17.43
C PHE A 201 -0.28 -10.08 -17.47
N ASP A 202 -0.78 -10.36 -18.67
CA ASP A 202 -1.92 -11.24 -18.85
C ASP A 202 -1.50 -12.72 -18.89
N SER A 203 -2.48 -13.61 -19.07
CA SER A 203 -2.26 -15.05 -19.14
C SER A 203 -1.51 -15.51 -20.39
N GLN A 204 -1.28 -14.62 -21.37
CA GLN A 204 -0.48 -14.89 -22.57
C GLN A 204 0.95 -14.35 -22.43
N GLY A 205 1.22 -13.58 -21.36
CA GLY A 205 2.53 -13.00 -21.05
C GLY A 205 2.74 -11.63 -21.67
N ASP A 206 1.73 -11.06 -22.31
CA ASP A 206 1.82 -9.69 -22.83
C ASP A 206 1.78 -8.70 -21.67
N LEU A 207 2.55 -7.61 -21.77
CA LEU A 207 2.62 -6.60 -20.73
C LEU A 207 1.51 -5.57 -20.91
N LEU A 208 0.73 -5.39 -19.85
CA LEU A 208 -0.32 -4.39 -19.73
C LEU A 208 0.26 -3.17 -19.03
N VAL A 209 0.33 -2.06 -19.76
CA VAL A 209 0.76 -0.75 -19.27
C VAL A 209 -0.49 0.10 -19.02
N ARG A 210 -0.97 0.13 -17.77
CA ARG A 210 -2.23 0.79 -17.40
C ARG A 210 -1.99 2.20 -16.85
N PHE A 211 -2.24 3.20 -17.68
CA PHE A 211 -2.17 4.61 -17.31
C PHE A 211 -3.43 5.06 -16.56
N PRO A 212 -3.30 5.72 -15.40
CA PRO A 212 -4.46 6.18 -14.63
C PRO A 212 -5.24 7.25 -15.40
N ALA A 213 -6.53 7.41 -15.08
CA ALA A 213 -7.35 8.50 -15.59
C ALA A 213 -6.66 9.85 -15.34
N GLY A 214 -6.62 10.69 -16.37
CA GLY A 214 -5.92 11.98 -16.37
C GLY A 214 -4.49 11.95 -16.94
N ALA A 215 -3.84 10.78 -17.02
CA ALA A 215 -2.47 10.67 -17.52
C ALA A 215 -2.39 10.92 -19.04
N ILE A 216 -3.25 10.25 -19.82
CA ILE A 216 -3.32 10.41 -21.28
C ILE A 216 -4.56 11.24 -21.65
N ASP A 217 -5.73 10.78 -21.22
CA ASP A 217 -7.01 11.47 -21.35
C ASP A 217 -7.84 11.33 -20.06
N SER A 218 -9.15 11.60 -20.10
CA SER A 218 -9.99 11.62 -18.90
C SER A 218 -10.30 10.24 -18.31
N VAL A 219 -9.94 9.14 -18.98
CA VAL A 219 -10.20 7.77 -18.49
C VAL A 219 -8.90 6.98 -18.39
N GLN A 220 -8.94 5.86 -17.66
CA GLN A 220 -7.81 4.93 -17.61
C GLN A 220 -7.61 4.30 -18.99
N ARG A 221 -6.34 4.21 -19.42
CA ARG A 221 -5.97 3.62 -20.72
C ARG A 221 -4.95 2.52 -20.53
N THR A 222 -5.14 1.41 -21.24
CA THR A 222 -4.19 0.29 -21.28
C THR A 222 -3.49 0.26 -22.63
N VAL A 223 -2.16 0.26 -22.61
CA VAL A 223 -1.32 -0.04 -23.78
C VAL A 223 -0.75 -1.45 -23.61
N LEU A 224 -0.96 -2.30 -24.61
CA LEU A 224 -0.47 -3.69 -24.60
C LEU A 224 0.87 -3.79 -25.35
N ILE A 225 1.85 -4.46 -24.74
CA ILE A 225 3.16 -4.73 -25.35
C ILE A 225 3.37 -6.24 -25.43
N ASP A 226 3.62 -6.75 -26.64
CA ASP A 226 3.84 -8.18 -26.89
C ASP A 226 5.00 -8.73 -26.04
N SER A 227 4.77 -9.91 -25.47
CA SER A 227 5.72 -10.61 -24.60
C SER A 227 7.13 -10.73 -25.20
N LYS A 228 7.27 -11.02 -26.50
CA LYS A 228 8.56 -11.16 -27.19
C LYS A 228 9.26 -9.82 -27.35
N VAL A 229 8.50 -8.74 -27.45
CA VAL A 229 9.03 -7.38 -27.56
C VAL A 229 9.52 -6.89 -26.21
N VAL A 230 8.76 -7.10 -25.13
CA VAL A 230 9.11 -6.60 -23.80
C VAL A 230 10.15 -7.46 -23.08
N SER A 231 10.19 -8.77 -23.32
CA SER A 231 11.07 -9.72 -22.62
C SER A 231 12.55 -9.30 -22.53
N PRO A 232 13.20 -8.79 -23.59
CA PRO A 232 14.59 -8.34 -23.55
C PRO A 232 14.83 -7.07 -22.70
N MET A 233 13.77 -6.35 -22.31
CA MET A 233 13.84 -5.10 -21.54
C MET A 233 13.54 -5.33 -20.05
N LEU A 234 12.98 -6.48 -19.69
CA LEU A 234 12.61 -6.84 -18.32
C LEU A 234 13.84 -6.88 -17.40
N SER A 235 13.65 -6.42 -16.17
CA SER A 235 14.60 -6.66 -15.08
C SER A 235 14.57 -8.14 -14.66
N GLY A 236 15.46 -8.54 -13.74
CA GLY A 236 15.38 -9.87 -13.13
C GLY A 236 14.03 -10.11 -12.44
N LEU A 237 13.48 -9.10 -11.75
CA LEU A 237 12.13 -9.15 -11.18
C LEU A 237 11.06 -9.26 -12.29
N GLY A 238 11.19 -8.48 -13.36
CA GLY A 238 10.30 -8.53 -14.51
C GLY A 238 10.21 -9.91 -15.16
N GLN A 239 11.35 -10.59 -15.32
CA GLN A 239 11.38 -11.94 -15.85
C GLN A 239 10.71 -12.95 -14.91
N LYS A 240 10.94 -12.84 -13.60
CA LYS A 240 10.23 -13.66 -12.60
C LYS A 240 8.72 -13.40 -12.65
N ALA A 241 8.31 -12.13 -12.72
CA ALA A 241 6.91 -11.72 -12.81
C ALA A 241 6.21 -12.26 -14.06
N LEU A 242 6.88 -12.21 -15.23
CA LEU A 242 6.38 -12.81 -16.46
C LEU A 242 6.17 -14.32 -16.29
N GLY A 243 7.18 -15.04 -15.79
CA GLY A 243 7.07 -16.48 -15.53
C GLY A 243 5.96 -16.82 -14.54
N ALA A 244 5.85 -16.05 -13.45
CA ALA A 244 4.82 -16.18 -12.41
C ALA A 244 3.40 -15.90 -12.93
N SER A 245 3.27 -15.09 -13.98
CA SER A 245 1.98 -14.76 -14.61
C SER A 245 1.57 -15.81 -15.65
N LEU A 246 2.52 -16.41 -16.35
CA LEU A 246 2.29 -17.51 -17.29
C LEU A 246 2.02 -18.85 -16.58
N HIS A 247 2.74 -19.09 -15.48
CA HIS A 247 2.71 -20.35 -14.75
C HIS A 247 2.64 -20.12 -13.22
N PRO A 248 1.49 -19.66 -12.70
CA PRO A 248 1.35 -19.41 -11.27
C PRO A 248 1.56 -20.69 -10.45
N THR A 249 2.39 -20.60 -9.40
CA THR A 249 2.56 -21.67 -8.40
C THR A 249 2.23 -21.16 -7.00
N PRO A 250 1.97 -22.05 -6.01
CA PRO A 250 1.65 -21.61 -4.66
C PRO A 250 2.75 -20.77 -4.03
N PHE A 251 2.37 -19.63 -3.47
CA PHE A 251 3.26 -18.77 -2.69
C PHE A 251 3.34 -19.23 -1.24
N THR A 252 4.55 -19.31 -0.71
CA THR A 252 4.83 -19.68 0.68
C THR A 252 5.52 -18.56 1.47
N GLY A 253 6.12 -17.58 0.79
CA GLY A 253 6.90 -16.52 1.42
C GLY A 253 8.29 -16.97 1.88
N THR A 254 8.69 -18.21 1.57
CA THR A 254 10.03 -18.71 1.88
C THR A 254 10.96 -18.48 0.69
N PRO A 255 12.12 -17.79 0.87
CA PRO A 255 13.10 -17.63 -0.20
C PRO A 255 13.49 -18.99 -0.80
N THR A 256 13.40 -19.14 -2.12
CA THR A 256 13.86 -20.39 -2.73
C THR A 256 15.39 -20.39 -2.85
N ALA A 257 16.06 -21.37 -2.21
CA ALA A 257 17.51 -21.55 -2.35
C ALA A 257 17.90 -22.29 -3.66
N ASN A 258 16.91 -22.79 -4.41
CA ASN A 258 17.10 -23.63 -5.60
C ASN A 258 16.04 -23.30 -6.65
N THR A 259 16.45 -22.69 -7.75
CA THR A 259 15.69 -22.74 -9.02
C THR A 259 16.54 -23.44 -10.07
N THR A 260 16.22 -24.69 -10.38
CA THR A 260 16.84 -25.54 -11.41
C THR A 260 16.22 -25.39 -12.81
N TRP A 261 15.43 -24.37 -13.07
CA TRP A 261 14.95 -24.00 -14.41
C TRP A 261 15.49 -22.65 -14.90
N PHE A 262 16.30 -21.98 -14.08
CA PHE A 262 17.02 -20.78 -14.43
C PHE A 262 18.51 -21.05 -14.50
N THR A 263 19.13 -20.69 -15.62
CA THR A 263 20.59 -20.50 -15.63
C THR A 263 20.85 -19.24 -14.82
N LYS A 264 21.50 -19.40 -13.66
CA LYS A 264 21.95 -18.29 -12.82
C LYS A 264 22.65 -17.25 -13.71
N LEU A 265 22.13 -16.01 -13.78
CA LEU A 265 22.87 -14.91 -14.39
C LEU A 265 24.25 -14.88 -13.72
N LYS A 266 25.32 -14.97 -14.52
CA LYS A 266 26.72 -15.01 -14.04
C LYS A 266 27.10 -13.80 -13.19
N THR A 267 26.24 -12.79 -13.15
CA THR A 267 26.24 -11.66 -12.23
C THR A 267 25.04 -11.80 -11.29
N SER A 268 25.13 -12.69 -10.30
CA SER A 268 24.23 -12.70 -9.15
C SER A 268 24.91 -11.92 -8.03
N PRO A 269 24.53 -10.66 -7.77
CA PRO A 269 25.10 -9.87 -6.69
C PRO A 269 24.38 -10.17 -5.38
N LYS A 270 25.14 -10.14 -4.29
CA LYS A 270 24.61 -10.17 -2.92
C LYS A 270 23.68 -8.96 -2.70
N PRO A 271 22.63 -9.11 -1.85
CA PRO A 271 21.83 -7.99 -1.37
C PRO A 271 22.69 -7.16 -0.41
N ALA A 272 23.21 -6.04 -0.90
CA ALA A 272 23.82 -5.01 -0.08
C ALA A 272 23.53 -3.66 -0.72
N ASP A 273 22.96 -2.78 0.10
CA ASP A 273 22.69 -1.37 -0.15
C ASP A 273 21.51 -1.09 -1.09
N SER A 274 20.56 -0.29 -0.61
CA SER A 274 19.25 -0.05 -1.22
C SER A 274 19.27 0.09 -2.76
N PRO A 275 18.34 -0.57 -3.49
CA PRO A 275 18.20 -0.43 -4.95
C PRO A 275 17.88 1.01 -5.40
N ASN A 276 17.58 1.92 -4.48
CA ASN A 276 17.19 3.30 -4.77
C ASN A 276 18.35 4.31 -4.76
N THR A 277 19.58 3.91 -4.43
CA THR A 277 20.73 4.86 -4.36
C THR A 277 21.78 4.67 -5.44
N LYS A 278 21.76 3.54 -6.15
CA LYS A 278 22.65 3.26 -7.29
C LYS A 278 21.94 2.37 -8.31
N PRO A 279 22.35 2.43 -9.59
CA PRO A 279 21.81 1.57 -10.63
C PRO A 279 21.76 0.10 -10.22
N LEU A 280 20.75 -0.62 -10.72
CA LEU A 280 20.60 -2.05 -10.45
C LEU A 280 21.90 -2.79 -10.84
N PRO A 281 22.18 -3.94 -10.22
CA PRO A 281 23.49 -4.57 -10.37
C PRO A 281 23.80 -4.95 -11.83
N GLY A 282 24.81 -4.30 -12.42
CA GLY A 282 25.22 -4.47 -13.82
C GLY A 282 25.36 -3.17 -14.64
N ASP A 283 25.01 -2.02 -14.08
CA ASP A 283 24.89 -0.76 -14.84
C ASP A 283 26.14 0.17 -14.77
N PRO A 284 26.63 0.68 -15.91
CA PRO A 284 27.56 1.81 -15.93
C PRO A 284 26.83 3.15 -15.71
N ALA A 285 27.31 3.95 -14.76
CA ALA A 285 26.78 5.28 -14.48
C ALA A 285 26.91 6.20 -15.71
N THR A 286 25.80 6.60 -16.32
CA THR A 286 25.78 7.66 -17.33
C THR A 286 24.65 8.65 -17.07
N LYS A 287 25.02 9.91 -16.84
CA LYS A 287 24.11 11.06 -16.90
C LYS A 287 23.84 11.34 -18.37
N THR A 288 22.58 11.28 -18.80
CA THR A 288 22.16 11.86 -20.10
C THR A 288 20.92 12.71 -19.91
N SER A 289 21.04 13.99 -20.28
CA SER A 289 19.90 14.88 -20.50
C SER A 289 19.26 14.49 -21.84
N GLY A 290 17.95 14.22 -21.84
CA GLY A 290 17.19 13.86 -23.05
C GLY A 290 16.76 12.39 -23.18
N THR A 291 17.12 11.52 -22.23
CA THR A 291 16.66 10.11 -22.17
C THR A 291 15.47 9.99 -21.21
N PRO A 292 14.43 9.18 -21.49
CA PRO A 292 13.34 8.94 -20.54
C PRO A 292 13.90 8.53 -19.16
N VAL A 293 13.51 9.27 -18.11
CA VAL A 293 13.90 8.98 -16.74
C VAL A 293 13.20 7.71 -16.29
N HIS A 294 13.96 6.72 -15.80
CA HIS A 294 13.42 5.54 -15.11
C HIS A 294 12.90 5.98 -13.73
N PRO A 295 11.59 5.82 -13.42
CA PRO A 295 11.04 6.19 -12.12
C PRO A 295 11.54 5.27 -10.99
N SER A 296 11.66 5.82 -9.78
CA SER A 296 12.05 5.04 -8.60
C SER A 296 11.23 3.76 -8.46
N THR A 297 11.90 2.68 -8.02
CA THR A 297 11.26 1.39 -7.74
C THR A 297 10.56 1.37 -6.37
N ALA A 298 10.64 2.48 -5.63
CA ALA A 298 9.97 2.70 -4.36
C ALA A 298 8.43 2.68 -4.47
N ILE A 299 7.78 2.14 -3.45
CA ILE A 299 6.38 2.40 -3.16
C ILE A 299 6.26 3.81 -2.59
N GLY A 300 5.64 4.69 -3.36
CA GLY A 300 5.38 6.07 -2.94
C GLY A 300 6.62 6.95 -2.90
N ILE A 301 6.78 7.69 -1.80
CA ILE A 301 7.92 8.59 -1.62
C ILE A 301 9.16 7.78 -1.28
N ASP A 302 10.23 7.99 -2.04
CA ASP A 302 11.51 7.33 -1.83
C ASP A 302 12.34 8.06 -0.78
N CYS A 303 12.02 7.84 0.49
CA CYS A 303 12.67 8.52 1.61
C CYS A 303 14.17 8.24 1.76
N ILE A 304 14.74 7.33 0.96
CA ILE A 304 16.19 7.09 0.90
C ILE A 304 16.89 8.19 0.10
N VAL A 305 16.19 8.74 -0.90
CA VAL A 305 16.65 9.84 -1.74
C VAL A 305 16.07 11.17 -1.26
N GLU A 306 14.80 11.17 -0.85
CA GLU A 306 14.06 12.33 -0.37
C GLU A 306 14.31 12.60 1.12
N HIS A 307 14.31 13.88 1.49
CA HIS A 307 14.50 14.29 2.89
C HIS A 307 13.19 14.15 3.67
N CYS A 308 12.86 12.94 4.10
CA CYS A 308 11.57 12.68 4.76
C CYS A 308 11.57 12.95 6.28
N VAL A 309 10.37 13.24 6.81
CA VAL A 309 10.07 13.30 8.25
C VAL A 309 8.67 12.74 8.53
N ALA A 310 8.53 11.97 9.61
CA ALA A 310 7.23 11.49 10.08
C ALA A 310 6.81 12.27 11.34
N LEU A 311 5.75 13.07 11.21
CA LEU A 311 5.10 13.69 12.37
C LEU A 311 4.09 12.72 12.96
N THR A 312 4.22 12.45 14.26
CA THR A 312 3.39 11.47 14.96
C THR A 312 2.73 12.10 16.18
N TYR A 313 1.47 11.78 16.43
CA TYR A 313 0.65 12.36 17.50
C TYR A 313 0.16 11.28 18.46
N ASP A 314 0.44 11.44 19.75
CA ASP A 314 0.07 10.51 20.82
C ASP A 314 -1.13 11.01 21.64
N ASP A 315 -1.70 10.08 22.41
CA ASP A 315 -2.78 10.26 23.39
C ASP A 315 -4.18 10.55 22.82
N GLY A 316 -4.32 10.97 21.57
CA GLY A 316 -5.62 11.25 20.95
C GLY A 316 -6.54 10.02 20.76
N PRO A 317 -7.72 10.24 20.16
CA PRO A 317 -8.28 11.53 19.79
C PRO A 317 -8.74 12.37 20.99
N ALA A 318 -8.80 13.68 20.79
CA ALA A 318 -9.37 14.67 21.71
C ALA A 318 -10.10 15.77 20.91
N ASP A 319 -10.69 16.74 21.60
CA ASP A 319 -11.40 17.87 20.96
C ASP A 319 -10.49 18.72 20.04
N THR A 320 -9.19 18.75 20.35
CA THR A 320 -8.17 19.47 19.55
C THR A 320 -7.72 18.71 18.29
N THR A 321 -7.99 17.41 18.19
CA THR A 321 -7.55 16.57 17.05
C THR A 321 -8.12 17.07 15.72
N ALA A 322 -9.35 17.57 15.70
CA ALA A 322 -9.97 18.10 14.47
C ALA A 322 -9.14 19.25 13.86
N LYS A 323 -8.64 20.16 14.69
CA LYS A 323 -7.78 21.27 14.22
C LYS A 323 -6.44 20.78 13.66
N VAL A 324 -5.88 19.71 14.22
CA VAL A 324 -4.67 19.07 13.68
C VAL A 324 -4.97 18.46 12.30
N ILE A 325 -6.10 17.74 12.16
CA ILE A 325 -6.57 17.17 10.89
C ILE A 325 -6.71 18.25 9.81
N ASP A 326 -7.35 19.38 10.16
CA ASP A 326 -7.54 20.52 9.24
C ASP A 326 -6.19 21.04 8.74
N GLY A 327 -5.22 21.24 9.65
CA GLY A 327 -3.87 21.70 9.29
C GLY A 327 -3.15 20.79 8.29
N PHE A 328 -3.23 19.47 8.47
CA PHE A 328 -2.65 18.53 7.50
C PHE A 328 -3.44 18.43 6.19
N THR A 329 -4.77 18.53 6.26
CA THR A 329 -5.66 18.47 5.09
C THR A 329 -5.43 19.69 4.18
N ASP A 330 -5.43 20.89 4.76
CA ASP A 330 -5.17 22.15 4.05
C ASP A 330 -3.77 22.15 3.43
N ALA A 331 -2.79 21.63 4.18
CA ALA A 331 -1.43 21.52 3.69
C ALA A 331 -1.24 20.40 2.66
N LYS A 332 -2.20 19.48 2.47
CA LYS A 332 -2.02 18.23 1.72
C LYS A 332 -0.78 17.44 2.18
N ALA A 333 -0.73 17.17 3.49
CA ALA A 333 0.39 16.49 4.14
C ALA A 333 -0.07 15.20 4.86
N ALA A 334 0.89 14.35 5.21
CA ALA A 334 0.65 13.09 5.90
C ALA A 334 1.12 13.15 7.36
N ALA A 335 0.49 12.34 8.22
CA ALA A 335 0.83 12.16 9.63
C ALA A 335 0.36 10.79 10.14
N THR A 336 0.89 10.39 11.29
CA THR A 336 0.51 9.17 12.00
C THR A 336 -0.05 9.49 13.38
N PHE A 337 -1.14 8.85 13.79
CA PHE A 337 -1.80 9.07 15.08
C PHE A 337 -1.78 7.78 15.91
N PHE A 338 -1.14 7.80 17.07
CA PHE A 338 -1.15 6.70 18.04
C PHE A 338 -2.22 6.97 19.09
N GLN A 339 -3.31 6.21 19.02
CA GLN A 339 -4.53 6.51 19.76
C GLN A 339 -4.73 5.62 20.99
N LEU A 340 -5.25 6.22 22.06
CA LEU A 340 -5.67 5.49 23.25
C LEU A 340 -7.02 4.81 23.01
N GLY A 341 -7.14 3.52 23.35
CA GLY A 341 -8.39 2.78 23.17
C GLY A 341 -9.59 3.41 23.88
N THR A 342 -9.37 3.99 25.08
CA THR A 342 -10.38 4.77 25.81
C THR A 342 -10.86 5.99 25.02
N ASN A 343 -9.94 6.72 24.37
CA ASN A 343 -10.27 7.91 23.60
C ASN A 343 -10.90 7.58 22.24
N VAL A 344 -10.50 6.47 21.62
CA VAL A 344 -11.19 5.94 20.42
C VAL A 344 -12.67 5.66 20.73
N ASN A 345 -12.98 5.11 21.91
CA ASN A 345 -14.36 4.86 22.31
C ASN A 345 -15.15 6.14 22.61
N ASN A 346 -14.48 7.20 23.09
CA ASN A 346 -15.10 8.49 23.39
C ASN A 346 -15.28 9.37 22.14
N HIS A 347 -14.39 9.23 21.15
CA HIS A 347 -14.35 10.01 19.92
C HIS A 347 -14.31 9.12 18.66
N PRO A 348 -15.25 8.16 18.50
CA PRO A 348 -15.19 7.19 17.40
C PRO A 348 -15.29 7.87 16.03
N ASP A 349 -16.09 8.94 15.91
CA ASP A 349 -16.24 9.71 14.68
C ASP A 349 -14.91 10.36 14.24
N THR A 350 -14.10 10.84 15.19
CA THR A 350 -12.79 11.45 14.90
C THR A 350 -11.80 10.40 14.41
N SER A 351 -11.75 9.23 15.06
CA SER A 351 -10.90 8.13 14.61
C SER A 351 -11.33 7.57 13.24
N THR A 352 -12.64 7.48 12.98
CA THR A 352 -13.17 7.13 11.66
C THR A 352 -12.81 8.19 10.62
N LEU A 353 -12.91 9.48 10.95
CA LEU A 353 -12.51 10.57 10.06
C LEU A 353 -11.02 10.50 9.71
N LEU A 354 -10.14 10.25 10.69
CA LEU A 354 -8.71 10.09 10.46
C LEU A 354 -8.42 8.95 9.47
N ALA A 355 -8.95 7.76 9.75
CA ALA A 355 -8.73 6.58 8.91
C ALA A 355 -9.34 6.76 7.51
N GLY A 356 -10.58 7.27 7.43
CA GLY A 356 -11.26 7.52 6.16
C GLY A 356 -10.63 8.66 5.34
N SER A 357 -9.90 9.57 5.98
CA SER A 357 -9.12 10.61 5.31
C SER A 357 -7.70 10.16 4.95
N GLY A 358 -7.34 8.89 5.20
CA GLY A 358 -6.05 8.30 4.83
C GLY A 358 -4.87 8.69 5.74
N PHE A 359 -5.14 9.18 6.95
CA PHE A 359 -4.10 9.25 7.98
C PHE A 359 -3.76 7.84 8.49
N GLU A 360 -2.50 7.64 8.86
CA GLU A 360 -2.08 6.39 9.47
C GLU A 360 -2.50 6.39 10.94
N VAL A 361 -3.08 5.27 11.39
CA VAL A 361 -3.55 5.12 12.78
C VAL A 361 -2.90 3.91 13.42
N GLY A 362 -2.25 4.12 14.56
CA GLY A 362 -1.64 3.10 15.41
C GLY A 362 -2.24 3.09 16.81
N SER A 363 -1.90 2.06 17.60
CA SER A 363 -2.35 1.93 18.98
C SER A 363 -1.36 2.55 19.98
N HIS A 364 -1.87 3.23 21.00
CA HIS A 364 -1.09 3.77 22.12
C HIS A 364 -1.45 3.14 23.47
N THR A 365 -1.88 1.88 23.49
CA THR A 365 -2.54 1.19 24.62
C THR A 365 -3.99 1.59 24.87
N ALA A 366 -4.65 0.96 25.84
CA ALA A 366 -6.04 1.23 26.18
C ALA A 366 -6.16 2.50 27.03
N SER A 367 -5.30 2.66 28.04
CA SER A 367 -5.43 3.71 29.07
C SER A 367 -4.11 4.35 29.50
N ASN A 368 -3.08 4.28 28.65
CA ASN A 368 -1.78 4.94 28.83
C ASN A 368 -0.95 4.41 30.02
N GLN A 369 -1.12 3.12 30.37
CA GLN A 369 -0.40 2.50 31.47
C GLN A 369 1.03 2.12 31.08
N THR A 370 1.98 2.24 32.02
CA THR A 370 3.34 1.76 31.80
C THR A 370 3.39 0.22 31.76
N LEU A 371 3.44 -0.36 30.56
CA LEU A 371 3.34 -1.81 30.33
C LEU A 371 4.36 -2.66 31.11
N THR A 372 5.55 -2.12 31.36
CA THR A 372 6.62 -2.80 32.10
C THR A 372 6.31 -2.97 33.60
N LYS A 373 5.40 -2.15 34.14
CA LYS A 373 4.96 -2.20 35.55
C LYS A 373 3.74 -3.08 35.77
N LEU A 374 3.07 -3.50 34.70
CA LEU A 374 1.87 -4.32 34.78
C LEU A 374 2.18 -5.81 34.87
N GLY A 375 1.32 -6.55 35.57
CA GLY A 375 1.25 -8.01 35.50
C GLY A 375 0.77 -8.49 34.12
N PRO A 376 0.95 -9.79 33.79
CA PRO A 376 0.68 -10.33 32.45
C PRO A 376 -0.73 -10.05 31.92
N ARG A 377 -1.77 -10.18 32.76
CA ARG A 377 -3.16 -9.90 32.36
C ARG A 377 -3.37 -8.43 32.03
N GLY A 378 -2.98 -7.52 32.93
CA GLY A 378 -3.12 -6.08 32.71
C GLY A 378 -2.37 -5.62 31.46
N ARG A 379 -1.17 -6.13 31.23
CA ARG A 379 -0.41 -5.84 30.01
C ARG A 379 -1.13 -6.34 28.75
N ALA A 380 -1.68 -7.55 28.77
CA ALA A 380 -2.43 -8.09 27.64
C ALA A 380 -3.69 -7.27 27.35
N THR A 381 -4.43 -6.86 28.38
CA THR A 381 -5.59 -5.96 28.27
C THR A 381 -5.21 -4.63 27.60
N GLU A 382 -4.17 -3.96 28.09
CA GLU A 382 -3.73 -2.67 27.53
C GLU A 382 -3.36 -2.74 26.04
N ILE A 383 -2.77 -3.86 25.61
CA ILE A 383 -2.34 -4.02 24.22
C ILE A 383 -3.52 -4.46 23.35
N THR A 384 -4.13 -5.60 23.69
CA THR A 384 -5.08 -6.30 22.83
C THR A 384 -6.38 -5.54 22.68
N ASP A 385 -6.90 -4.92 23.74
CA ASP A 385 -8.20 -4.26 23.69
C ASP A 385 -8.16 -3.01 22.81
N ALA A 386 -7.08 -2.22 22.90
CA ALA A 386 -6.88 -1.05 22.06
C ALA A 386 -6.68 -1.42 20.58
N VAL A 387 -5.88 -2.45 20.32
CA VAL A 387 -5.62 -2.97 18.96
C VAL A 387 -6.92 -3.50 18.32
N ASN A 388 -7.74 -4.22 19.09
CA ASN A 388 -9.02 -4.73 18.62
C ASN A 388 -10.03 -3.60 18.37
N ALA A 389 -10.11 -2.61 19.28
CA ALA A 389 -10.98 -1.46 19.12
C ALA A 389 -10.65 -0.68 17.85
N LEU A 390 -9.36 -0.38 17.63
CA LEU A 390 -8.89 0.29 16.42
C LEU A 390 -9.10 -0.53 15.16
N SER A 391 -8.78 -1.83 15.18
CA SER A 391 -8.94 -2.68 13.99
C SER A 391 -10.41 -2.82 13.60
N LYS A 392 -11.30 -2.94 14.58
CA LYS A 392 -12.74 -2.97 14.37
C LYS A 392 -13.26 -1.65 13.81
N LEU A 393 -12.84 -0.52 14.39
CA LEU A 393 -13.30 0.80 13.98
C LEU A 393 -12.83 1.16 12.57
N THR A 394 -11.57 0.86 12.25
CA THR A 394 -10.97 1.21 10.96
C THR A 394 -11.24 0.17 9.86
N GLY A 395 -11.77 -1.00 10.23
CA GLY A 395 -12.04 -2.10 9.29
C GLY A 395 -10.79 -2.78 8.74
N ARG A 396 -9.60 -2.47 9.29
CA ARG A 396 -8.30 -2.98 8.83
C ARG A 396 -7.39 -3.34 10.01
N PRO A 397 -6.40 -4.23 9.83
CA PRO A 397 -5.50 -4.62 10.91
C PRO A 397 -4.67 -3.43 11.43
N THR A 398 -4.64 -3.23 12.75
CA THR A 398 -3.66 -2.31 13.36
C THR A 398 -2.28 -2.93 13.28
N MET A 399 -1.34 -2.28 12.59
CA MET A 399 0.04 -2.78 12.40
C MET A 399 1.07 -2.08 13.28
N LEU A 400 0.74 -0.89 13.81
CA LEU A 400 1.65 -0.05 14.56
C LEU A 400 1.20 0.10 16.01
N PHE A 401 2.18 0.13 16.90
CA PHE A 401 1.98 0.32 18.33
C PHE A 401 3.05 1.27 18.87
N ARG A 402 2.67 2.24 19.71
CA ARG A 402 3.64 3.02 20.48
C ARG A 402 3.46 2.72 21.96
N PRO A 403 4.47 2.19 22.67
CA PRO A 403 4.35 1.99 24.10
C PRO A 403 4.36 3.34 24.84
N PRO A 404 3.44 3.55 25.82
CA PRO A 404 3.49 4.69 26.73
C PRO A 404 4.88 4.92 27.29
N TYR A 405 5.31 6.19 27.27
CA TYR A 405 6.63 6.62 27.73
C TYR A 405 7.79 5.95 26.99
N GLY A 406 7.58 5.31 25.84
CA GLY A 406 8.62 4.53 25.15
C GLY A 406 9.07 3.26 25.89
N ALA A 407 8.33 2.85 26.93
CA ALA A 407 8.76 1.80 27.86
C ALA A 407 8.40 0.38 27.35
N HIS A 408 9.42 -0.41 27.02
CA HIS A 408 9.26 -1.80 26.60
C HIS A 408 10.35 -2.72 27.21
N ASN A 409 10.17 -4.04 27.06
CA ASN A 409 11.15 -5.07 27.40
C ASN A 409 10.85 -6.33 26.58
N GLU A 410 11.73 -7.33 26.62
CA GLU A 410 11.61 -8.56 25.81
C GLU A 410 10.24 -9.27 25.92
N ARG A 411 9.56 -9.15 27.08
CA ARG A 411 8.23 -9.73 27.27
C ARG A 411 7.17 -8.97 26.47
N ILE A 412 7.29 -7.65 26.39
CA ILE A 412 6.42 -6.80 25.57
C ILE A 412 6.74 -7.05 24.08
N ASP A 413 8.01 -7.12 23.73
CA ASP A 413 8.46 -7.37 22.35
C ASP A 413 7.89 -8.69 21.81
N ALA A 414 7.95 -9.76 22.61
CA ALA A 414 7.36 -11.05 22.26
C ALA A 414 5.82 -11.01 22.16
N MET A 415 5.14 -10.14 22.92
CA MET A 415 3.69 -9.94 22.80
C MET A 415 3.35 -9.18 21.51
N MET A 416 4.13 -8.17 21.15
CA MET A 416 3.98 -7.42 19.90
C MET A 416 4.21 -8.30 18.68
N ALA A 417 5.24 -9.16 18.72
CA ALA A 417 5.50 -10.16 17.67
C ALA A 417 4.28 -11.07 17.44
N LYS A 418 3.68 -11.59 18.52
CA LYS A 418 2.49 -12.46 18.45
C LYS A 418 1.25 -11.76 17.89
N GLN A 419 1.16 -10.44 18.04
CA GLN A 419 0.04 -9.64 17.53
C GLN A 419 0.36 -8.97 16.17
N ASN A 420 1.51 -9.29 15.56
CA ASN A 420 1.98 -8.69 14.31
C ASN A 420 2.20 -7.15 14.38
N LEU A 421 2.48 -6.62 15.56
CA LEU A 421 2.65 -5.18 15.82
C LEU A 421 4.11 -4.79 15.77
N ALA A 422 4.42 -3.72 15.03
CA ALA A 422 5.71 -3.05 15.10
C ALA A 422 5.64 -1.93 16.15
N MET A 423 6.67 -1.81 16.98
CA MET A 423 6.74 -0.74 17.97
C MET A 423 7.43 0.49 17.40
N ILE A 424 6.78 1.64 17.53
CA ILE A 424 7.28 2.92 17.03
C ILE A 424 7.57 3.82 18.22
N ASN A 425 8.84 4.13 18.44
CA ASN A 425 9.29 5.18 19.34
C ASN A 425 9.59 6.44 18.52
N TRP A 426 10.48 7.31 18.98
CA TRP A 426 10.84 8.55 18.32
C TRP A 426 12.32 8.87 18.54
N ALA A 427 12.92 9.55 17.57
CA ALA A 427 14.25 10.13 17.71
C ALA A 427 14.21 11.61 18.11
N ALA A 428 13.04 12.24 17.97
CA ALA A 428 12.84 13.66 18.18
C ALA A 428 11.58 13.87 19.03
N ASP A 429 11.75 14.48 20.21
CA ASP A 429 10.63 14.88 21.07
C ASP A 429 10.38 16.37 20.88
N SER A 430 9.16 16.74 20.48
CA SER A 430 8.77 18.16 20.37
C SER A 430 8.80 18.90 21.70
N ASN A 431 8.81 18.16 22.82
CA ASN A 431 8.63 18.63 24.19
C ASN A 431 7.35 19.44 24.36
N ASP A 432 6.34 19.22 23.51
CA ASP A 432 5.07 19.92 23.58
C ASP A 432 4.32 19.64 24.89
N TRP A 433 4.44 18.40 25.40
CA TRP A 433 3.94 17.95 26.71
C TRP A 433 4.48 18.78 27.89
N GLN A 434 5.68 19.37 27.74
CA GLN A 434 6.28 20.26 28.74
C GLN A 434 6.08 21.74 28.38
N ASN A 435 6.21 22.07 27.08
CA ASN A 435 6.24 23.43 26.56
C ASN A 435 4.97 23.72 25.76
N ARG A 436 4.00 24.41 26.39
CA ARG A 436 2.71 24.80 25.79
C ARG A 436 2.79 26.07 24.94
N ASP A 437 3.81 26.17 24.10
CA ASP A 437 4.04 27.33 23.24
C ASP A 437 4.27 26.90 21.78
N PRO A 438 3.41 27.33 20.83
CA PRO A 438 3.50 26.90 19.45
C PRO A 438 4.86 27.20 18.79
N GLY A 439 5.44 28.38 19.07
CA GLY A 439 6.73 28.78 18.49
C GLY A 439 7.89 27.92 19.00
N LYS A 440 7.89 27.55 20.28
CA LYS A 440 8.87 26.63 20.86
C LYS A 440 8.72 25.23 20.29
N ILE A 441 7.49 24.73 20.12
CA ILE A 441 7.20 23.43 19.51
C ILE A 441 7.77 23.41 18.08
N THR A 442 7.42 24.39 17.25
CA THR A 442 7.92 24.48 15.87
C THR A 442 9.45 24.55 15.81
N LYS A 443 10.07 25.34 16.68
CA LYS A 443 11.53 25.47 16.75
C LYS A 443 12.20 24.14 17.14
N ALA A 444 11.69 23.45 18.16
CA ALA A 444 12.23 22.18 18.61
C ALA A 444 12.15 21.14 17.49
N VAL A 445 10.96 20.95 16.90
CA VAL A 445 10.76 19.96 15.83
C VAL A 445 11.65 20.24 14.63
N THR A 446 11.69 21.48 14.13
CA THR A 446 12.52 21.82 12.97
C THR A 446 14.02 21.64 13.21
N GLN A 447 14.49 21.88 14.44
CA GLN A 447 15.88 21.64 14.82
C GLN A 447 16.21 20.13 14.83
N TYR A 448 15.36 19.30 15.43
CA TYR A 448 15.57 17.86 15.42
C TYR A 448 15.47 17.26 14.02
N ALA A 449 14.51 17.73 13.22
CA ALA A 449 14.30 17.26 11.87
C ALA A 449 15.49 17.55 10.93
N ALA A 450 16.23 18.64 11.20
CA ALA A 450 17.49 18.93 10.51
C ALA A 450 18.69 18.12 11.04
N THR A 451 18.60 17.56 12.25
CA THR A 451 19.70 16.84 12.92
C THR A 451 19.69 15.35 12.58
N TYR A 452 18.53 14.77 12.40
CA TYR A 452 18.36 13.33 12.20
C TYR A 452 17.89 13.01 10.78
N THR A 453 18.52 12.01 10.16
CA THR A 453 18.02 11.41 8.92
C THR A 453 16.71 10.68 9.22
N GLN A 454 15.66 10.97 8.44
CA GLN A 454 14.35 10.32 8.52
C GLN A 454 13.78 10.25 9.95
N PRO A 455 13.62 11.39 10.66
CA PRO A 455 13.18 11.36 12.05
C PRO A 455 11.70 10.97 12.15
N ILE A 456 11.40 10.15 13.16
CA ILE A 456 10.05 10.05 13.72
C ILE A 456 9.98 11.03 14.89
N VAL A 457 9.06 11.99 14.78
CA VAL A 457 8.87 13.07 15.75
C VAL A 457 7.61 12.81 16.57
N VAL A 458 7.72 12.83 17.90
CA VAL A 458 6.55 12.73 18.78
C VAL A 458 6.00 14.12 19.15
N LEU A 459 4.69 14.25 19.00
CA LEU A 459 3.83 15.33 19.46
C LEU A 459 2.59 14.70 20.10
N HIS A 460 1.69 15.52 20.64
CA HIS A 460 0.43 15.09 21.23
C HIS A 460 -0.69 16.00 20.73
N ASP A 461 -1.70 15.41 20.08
CA ASP A 461 -2.84 16.14 19.50
C ASP A 461 -3.89 16.54 20.54
N THR A 462 -3.62 16.29 21.82
CA THR A 462 -4.48 16.61 22.98
C THR A 462 -4.27 18.01 23.54
N TYR A 463 -3.31 18.76 23.00
CA TYR A 463 -2.95 20.10 23.48
C TYR A 463 -3.26 21.19 22.47
N GLN A 464 -3.91 22.27 22.92
CA GLN A 464 -4.26 23.41 22.08
C GLN A 464 -3.00 24.05 21.44
N ALA A 465 -1.91 24.17 22.19
CA ALA A 465 -0.65 24.73 21.69
C ALA A 465 -0.07 23.89 20.53
N THR A 466 -0.20 22.56 20.59
CA THR A 466 0.24 21.66 19.51
C THR A 466 -0.66 21.83 18.29
N ALA A 467 -1.98 21.88 18.47
CA ALA A 467 -2.93 22.12 17.39
C ALA A 467 -2.75 23.50 16.74
N ASP A 468 -2.40 24.53 17.52
CA ASP A 468 -2.07 25.87 17.01
C ASP A 468 -0.74 25.89 16.24
N ALA A 469 0.20 25.01 16.59
CA ALA A 469 1.50 24.90 15.92
C ALA A 469 1.44 24.14 14.59
N THR A 470 0.46 23.26 14.38
CA THR A 470 0.45 22.28 13.29
C THR A 470 0.69 22.89 11.90
N SER A 471 -0.09 23.89 11.49
CA SER A 471 0.05 24.47 10.15
C SER A 471 1.42 25.14 9.94
N GLY A 472 1.85 25.96 10.91
CA GLY A 472 3.16 26.62 10.85
C GLY A 472 4.33 25.64 10.93
N LEU A 473 4.16 24.52 11.63
CA LEU A 473 5.14 23.44 11.67
C LEU A 473 5.31 22.76 10.31
N ILE A 474 4.21 22.44 9.63
CA ILE A 474 4.25 21.82 8.30
C ILE A 474 4.96 22.75 7.29
N GLU A 475 4.62 24.04 7.31
CA GLU A 475 5.27 25.06 6.47
C GLU A 475 6.77 25.16 6.77
N ALA A 476 7.15 25.22 8.04
CA ALA A 476 8.54 25.34 8.44
C ALA A 476 9.39 24.13 8.01
N LEU A 477 8.86 22.91 8.10
CA LEU A 477 9.53 21.69 7.62
C LEU A 477 9.68 21.68 6.09
N ARG A 478 8.65 22.10 5.35
CA ARG A 478 8.72 22.26 3.89
C ARG A 478 9.74 23.30 3.46
N HIS A 479 9.83 24.42 4.17
CA HIS A 479 10.87 25.43 3.94
C HIS A 479 12.30 24.89 4.17
N LYS A 480 12.44 23.80 4.94
CA LYS A 480 13.71 23.06 5.10
C LYS A 480 13.92 21.97 4.04
N GLY A 481 13.05 21.88 3.04
CA GLY A 481 13.10 20.88 1.98
C GLY A 481 12.64 19.50 2.42
N MET A 482 11.88 19.40 3.53
CA MET A 482 11.44 18.11 4.05
C MET A 482 10.09 17.67 3.49
N THR A 483 9.98 16.38 3.22
CA THR A 483 8.75 15.71 2.78
C THR A 483 8.09 15.04 3.98
N LEU A 484 6.85 15.43 4.28
CA LEU A 484 6.07 14.84 5.37
C LEU A 484 5.42 13.54 4.90
N VAL A 485 5.68 12.46 5.63
CA VAL A 485 5.21 11.10 5.32
C VAL A 485 4.65 10.42 6.57
N THR A 486 3.86 9.36 6.39
CA THR A 486 3.50 8.46 7.51
C THR A 486 4.70 7.60 7.94
N VAL A 487 4.61 6.92 9.09
CA VAL A 487 5.67 6.01 9.55
C VAL A 487 5.83 4.83 8.60
N SER A 488 4.73 4.27 8.07
CA SER A 488 4.84 3.20 7.08
C SER A 488 5.41 3.68 5.75
N GLU A 489 5.06 4.87 5.27
CA GLU A 489 5.67 5.47 4.07
C GLU A 489 7.18 5.68 4.25
N LEU A 490 7.60 6.08 5.45
CA LEU A 490 9.01 6.30 5.79
C LEU A 490 9.86 5.01 5.69
N THR A 491 9.25 3.84 5.91
CA THR A 491 9.96 2.56 6.10
C THR A 491 9.69 1.51 5.04
N VAL A 492 8.58 1.58 4.31
CA VAL A 492 8.12 0.53 3.36
C VAL A 492 9.18 0.17 2.32
N ASN A 493 10.01 1.13 1.91
CA ASN A 493 11.05 0.98 0.88
C ASN A 493 12.39 0.45 1.40
N THR A 494 12.47 0.08 2.68
CA THR A 494 13.71 -0.42 3.33
C THR A 494 13.55 -1.83 3.93
N GLY A 495 12.51 -2.56 3.57
CA GLY A 495 12.10 -3.83 4.17
C GLY A 495 10.83 -3.69 5.01
N GLY A 496 10.39 -2.46 5.26
CA GLY A 496 9.22 -2.18 6.09
C GLY A 496 9.49 -2.46 7.56
N LEU A 497 8.42 -2.55 8.34
CA LEU A 497 8.51 -2.77 9.77
C LEU A 497 8.36 -4.26 10.10
N GLU A 498 9.11 -4.74 11.09
CA GLU A 498 8.99 -6.09 11.62
C GLU A 498 8.13 -6.12 12.88
N ALA A 499 7.39 -7.21 13.06
CA ALA A 499 6.62 -7.43 14.28
C ALA A 499 7.54 -7.67 15.49
N GLY A 500 7.22 -7.04 16.62
CA GLY A 500 8.01 -7.16 17.86
C GLY A 500 9.34 -6.41 17.87
N LYS A 501 9.63 -5.60 16.84
CA LYS A 501 10.82 -4.74 16.77
C LYS A 501 10.48 -3.29 17.07
N VAL A 502 11.50 -2.49 17.40
CA VAL A 502 11.38 -1.08 17.77
C VAL A 502 12.09 -0.18 16.76
N TYR A 503 11.43 0.91 16.39
CA TYR A 503 11.93 1.88 15.41
C TYR A 503 11.77 3.31 15.94
N CYS A 504 12.81 4.14 15.87
CA CYS A 504 12.75 5.58 16.18
C CYS A 504 13.01 6.48 14.97
N ARG A 505 13.43 5.91 13.84
CA ARG A 505 13.72 6.59 12.57
C ARG A 505 13.35 5.68 11.40
N GLY A 506 13.37 6.25 10.19
CA GLY A 506 13.08 5.57 8.92
C GLY A 506 14.09 4.53 8.43
N THR A 507 14.99 4.04 9.29
CA THR A 507 15.91 2.96 8.91
C THR A 507 15.29 1.62 9.31
N ALA A 508 15.24 0.64 8.41
CA ALA A 508 14.84 -0.74 8.75
C ALA A 508 15.79 -1.46 9.73
N VAL A 509 16.88 -0.81 10.14
CA VAL A 509 17.73 -1.30 11.22
C VAL A 509 17.02 -1.12 12.55
N ASN A 510 16.74 -2.23 13.24
CA ASN A 510 16.19 -2.25 14.59
C ASN A 510 17.04 -1.38 15.54
N GLN A 511 16.39 -0.44 16.23
CA GLN A 511 17.01 0.45 17.21
C GLN A 511 16.46 0.08 18.58
N SER A 512 17.18 -0.80 19.30
CA SER A 512 16.77 -1.21 20.65
C SER A 512 17.26 -0.21 21.70
N GLY A 513 16.36 0.26 22.58
CA GLY A 513 16.67 1.11 23.73
C GLY A 513 15.70 2.28 23.93
N PHE A 514 15.53 2.74 25.18
CA PHE A 514 14.75 3.93 25.50
C PHE A 514 15.38 5.17 24.82
N GLY A 515 14.59 5.90 24.03
CA GLY A 515 15.08 7.07 23.28
C GLY A 515 16.04 6.75 22.12
N CYS A 516 16.22 5.46 21.76
CA CYS A 516 17.08 5.02 20.67
C CYS A 516 18.48 5.64 20.66
N HIS A 517 19.12 5.71 21.83
CA HIS A 517 20.56 5.92 21.93
C HIS A 517 21.27 4.61 21.55
N SER A 518 21.68 4.51 20.29
CA SER A 518 22.75 3.60 19.86
C SER A 518 24.10 4.28 20.00
#